data_AF-A0A0F9N3Z4-F1
#
_entry.id   AF-A0A0F9N3Z4-F1
#
_cell.length_a   1.000
_cell.length_b   1.000
_cell.length_c   1.000
_cell.angle_alpha   90.00
_cell.angle_beta   90.00
_cell.angle_gamma   90.00
#
_symmetry.space_group_name_H-M   'P 1'
#
loop_
_entity.id
_entity.type
_entity.pdbx_description
1 polymer ?
#
loop_
_entity_poly.entity_id
_entity_poly.type
_entity_poly.pdbx_seq_one_letter_code
_entity_poly.pdbx_strand_id
1 'polypeptide(L)' 'MDDWSDFDQAGVDAPADASIWMRQTDDDPTGSPTFGPYERIEAVEVEAWGLEFQCRLITTSKDHNILIDELTVKQETLV' A
#
# COMPACT_ATOMS: atom_id res chain seq x y z
N MET A 1 -8.40 -40.70 24.52
CA MET A 1 -7.66 -39.56 25.07
C MET A 1 -7.83 -38.46 24.04
N ASP A 2 -8.23 -37.32 24.54
CA ASP A 2 -8.80 -36.15 23.86
C ASP A 2 -7.94 -35.65 22.67
N ASP A 3 -8.52 -35.56 21.48
CA ASP A 3 -7.93 -34.92 20.28
C ASP A 3 -8.07 -33.39 20.36
N TRP A 4 -7.87 -32.86 21.58
CA TRP A 4 -7.90 -31.44 21.90
C TRP A 4 -6.57 -30.80 21.51
N SER A 5 -6.26 -30.82 20.22
CA SER A 5 -5.20 -29.98 19.64
C SER A 5 -5.58 -29.35 18.30
N ASP A 6 -6.75 -29.65 17.74
CA ASP A 6 -7.12 -29.13 16.41
C ASP A 6 -8.06 -27.91 16.48
N PHE A 7 -8.33 -27.38 17.67
CA PHE A 7 -9.17 -26.18 17.81
C PHE A 7 -8.39 -24.85 17.83
N ASP A 8 -7.05 -24.90 17.86
CA ASP A 8 -6.19 -23.70 17.92
C ASP A 8 -4.97 -23.77 16.99
N GLN A 9 -4.90 -24.74 16.08
CA GLN A 9 -3.83 -24.79 15.09
C GLN A 9 -4.17 -23.92 13.88
N ALA A 10 -3.58 -22.72 13.91
CA ALA A 10 -3.28 -21.89 12.77
C ALA A 10 -4.52 -21.42 12.01
N GLY A 11 -5.11 -20.33 12.49
CA GLY A 11 -5.56 -19.30 11.57
C GLY A 11 -4.44 -19.08 10.57
N VAL A 12 -4.64 -19.59 9.37
CA VAL A 12 -3.66 -19.58 8.28
C VAL A 12 -3.30 -18.12 8.07
N ASP A 13 -2.14 -17.71 8.57
CA ASP A 13 -1.50 -16.43 8.22
C ASP A 13 -1.17 -16.52 6.73
N ALA A 14 -2.20 -16.31 5.91
CA ALA A 14 -2.04 -16.17 4.48
C ALA A 14 -1.23 -14.90 4.24
N PRO A 15 -0.06 -14.99 3.57
CA PRO A 15 0.75 -13.82 3.32
C PRO A 15 -0.05 -12.82 2.48
N ALA A 16 -0.23 -11.64 3.04
CA ALA A 16 -0.80 -10.47 2.40
C ALA A 16 0.17 -9.30 2.59
N ASP A 17 0.55 -8.68 1.48
CA ASP A 17 1.50 -7.58 1.47
C ASP A 17 0.83 -6.31 0.98
N ALA A 18 1.12 -5.21 1.66
CA ALA A 18 0.75 -3.85 1.26
C ALA A 18 2.01 -3.07 0.94
N SER A 19 2.06 -2.45 -0.23
CA SER A 19 3.18 -1.58 -0.62
C SER A 19 2.68 -0.26 -1.16
N ILE A 20 3.31 0.83 -0.72
CA ILE A 20 3.03 2.17 -1.19
C ILE A 20 4.02 2.51 -2.29
N TRP A 21 3.50 3.04 -3.39
CA TRP A 21 4.26 3.48 -4.53
C TRP A 21 3.95 4.94 -4.78
N MET A 22 4.94 5.70 -5.24
CA MET A 22 4.74 7.08 -5.67
C MET A 22 5.33 7.28 -7.06
N ARG A 23 4.81 8.28 -7.76
CA ARG A 23 5.48 8.88 -8.91
C ARG A 23 5.44 10.40 -8.73
N GLN A 24 6.44 11.05 -9.28
CA GLN A 24 6.60 12.50 -9.20
C GLN A 24 6.60 13.14 -10.58
N THR A 25 6.31 14.43 -10.59
CA THR A 25 6.47 15.30 -11.75
C THR A 25 7.13 16.61 -11.32
N ASP A 26 8.03 17.09 -12.16
CA ASP A 26 8.68 18.39 -12.04
C ASP A 26 7.97 19.46 -12.89
N ASP A 27 6.93 19.06 -13.63
CA ASP A 27 6.09 19.95 -14.43
C ASP A 27 4.87 20.43 -13.63
N ASP A 28 4.24 21.51 -14.11
CA ASP A 28 3.04 22.10 -13.50
C ASP A 28 1.92 21.04 -13.35
N PRO A 29 1.53 20.70 -12.10
CA PRO A 29 0.55 19.66 -11.84
C PRO A 29 -0.88 20.05 -12.22
N THR A 30 -1.12 21.34 -12.50
CA THR A 30 -2.43 21.86 -12.91
C THR A 30 -2.66 21.81 -14.42
N GLY A 31 -1.61 21.52 -15.20
CA GLY A 31 -1.65 21.35 -16.65
C GLY A 31 -1.82 19.89 -17.09
N SER A 32 -0.96 19.47 -18.03
CA SER A 32 -0.82 18.07 -18.45
C SER A 32 0.58 17.55 -18.09
N PRO A 33 0.88 17.40 -16.79
CA PRO A 33 2.20 16.97 -16.33
C PRO A 33 2.52 15.56 -16.82
N THR A 34 3.78 15.34 -17.18
CA THR A 34 4.27 13.98 -17.41
C THR A 34 4.80 13.44 -16.09
N PHE A 35 4.15 12.40 -15.57
CA PHE A 35 4.67 11.71 -14.40
C PHE A 35 5.70 10.66 -14.80
N GLY A 36 6.75 10.55 -13.98
CA GLY A 36 7.73 9.48 -14.08
C GLY A 36 7.15 8.09 -13.77
N PRO A 37 7.99 7.04 -13.80
CA PRO A 37 7.58 5.71 -13.38
C PRO A 37 7.19 5.69 -11.90
N TYR A 38 6.37 4.70 -11.53
CA TYR A 38 6.06 4.42 -10.13
C TYR A 38 7.25 3.74 -9.46
N GLU A 39 7.65 4.27 -8.30
CA GLU A 39 8.71 3.74 -7.45
C GLU A 39 8.15 3.35 -6.08
N ARG A 40 8.70 2.28 -5.47
CA ARG A 40 8.26 1.77 -4.17
C ARG A 40 8.86 2.60 -3.04
N ILE A 41 8.02 3.02 -2.11
CA ILE A 41 8.39 3.92 -1.02
C ILE A 41 8.29 3.20 0.31
N GLU A 42 9.37 3.27 1.09
CA GLU A 42 9.39 2.79 2.48
C GLU A 42 9.51 3.96 3.47
N ALA A 43 10.46 4.88 3.22
CA ALA A 43 10.53 6.19 3.84
C ALA A 43 11.37 7.09 2.92
N VAL A 44 10.79 8.17 2.41
CA VAL A 44 11.47 9.05 1.46
C VAL A 44 11.06 10.49 1.72
N GLU A 45 12.00 11.40 1.48
CA GLU A 45 11.73 12.84 1.35
C GLU A 45 11.90 13.20 -0.13
N VAL A 46 10.92 13.90 -0.68
CA VAL A 46 10.86 14.21 -2.11
C VAL A 46 10.54 15.68 -2.29
N GLU A 47 11.34 16.33 -3.14
CA GLU A 47 11.04 17.64 -3.69
C GLU A 47 10.46 17.43 -5.09
N ALA A 48 9.18 17.75 -5.25
CA ALA A 48 8.47 17.66 -6.52
C ALA A 48 7.33 18.69 -6.57
N TRP A 49 6.91 19.05 -7.77
CA TRP A 49 5.75 19.92 -7.96
C TRP A 49 4.44 19.16 -7.76
N GLY A 50 4.37 17.92 -8.24
CA GLY A 50 3.22 17.04 -8.08
C GLY A 50 3.64 15.64 -7.66
N LEU A 51 2.82 15.04 -6.78
CA LEU A 51 3.00 13.68 -6.29
C LEU A 51 1.71 12.89 -6.52
N GLU A 52 1.86 11.65 -6.96
CA GLU A 52 0.75 10.70 -7.08
C GLU A 52 1.12 9.40 -6.36
N PHE A 53 0.22 8.96 -5.48
CA PHE A 53 0.42 7.79 -4.64
C PHE A 53 -0.50 6.64 -5.08
N GLN A 54 0.02 5.42 -5.01
CA GLN A 54 -0.70 4.20 -5.29
C GLN A 54 -0.39 3.16 -4.20
N CYS A 55 -1.44 2.62 -3.56
CA CYS A 55 -1.30 1.47 -2.68
C CYS A 55 -1.52 0.18 -3.51
N ARG A 56 -0.58 -0.75 -3.46
CA ARG A 56 -0.66 -2.07 -4.10
C ARG A 56 -0.76 -3.13 -3.02
N LEU A 57 -1.85 -3.89 -3.06
CA LEU A 57 -2.18 -4.97 -2.14
C LEU A 57 -2.10 -6.30 -2.90
N ILE A 58 -1.30 -7.25 -2.41
CA ILE A 58 -1.06 -8.54 -3.07
C ILE A 58 -1.27 -9.66 -2.04
N THR A 59 -1.93 -10.73 -2.46
CA THR A 59 -1.98 -11.99 -1.71
C THR A 59 -1.56 -13.13 -2.64
N THR A 60 -0.88 -14.13 -2.09
CA THR A 60 -0.49 -15.35 -2.82
C THR A 60 -1.33 -16.56 -2.43
N SER A 61 -2.25 -16.39 -1.47
CA SER A 61 -3.13 -17.46 -1.04
C SER A 61 -4.35 -17.59 -1.93
N LYS A 62 -4.71 -18.83 -2.27
CA LYS A 62 -5.89 -19.12 -3.10
C LYS A 62 -7.17 -19.22 -2.27
N ASP A 63 -7.02 -19.42 -0.96
CA ASP A 63 -8.12 -19.72 -0.04
C ASP A 63 -8.58 -18.49 0.75
N HIS A 64 -7.86 -17.36 0.62
CA HIS A 64 -8.11 -16.12 1.36
C HIS A 64 -8.17 -14.92 0.41
N ASN A 65 -9.08 -13.98 0.68
CA ASN A 65 -9.19 -12.73 -0.08
C ASN A 65 -8.70 -11.55 0.76
N ILE A 66 -8.28 -10.47 0.10
CA ILE A 66 -7.87 -9.23 0.76
C ILE A 66 -9.13 -8.45 1.15
N LEU A 67 -9.29 -8.20 2.45
CA LEU A 67 -10.31 -7.29 2.98
C LEU A 67 -9.64 -5.98 3.41
N ILE A 68 -10.14 -4.86 2.90
CA ILE A 68 -9.69 -3.52 3.29
C ILE A 68 -10.83 -2.90 4.11
N ASP A 69 -10.59 -2.69 5.41
CA ASP A 69 -11.60 -2.12 6.33
C ASP A 69 -11.50 -0.59 6.37
N GLU A 70 -10.29 -0.04 6.46
CA GLU A 70 -10.05 1.41 6.45
C GLU A 70 -8.77 1.77 5.67
N LEU A 71 -8.87 2.77 4.78
CA LEU A 71 -7.73 3.41 4.12
C LEU A 71 -7.86 4.92 4.28
N THR A 72 -6.97 5.51 5.08
CA THR A 72 -6.98 6.95 5.37
C THR A 72 -5.75 7.62 4.79
N VAL A 73 -5.97 8.71 4.04
CA VAL A 73 -4.92 9.61 3.54
C VAL A 73 -5.11 10.97 4.21
N LYS A 74 -4.08 11.46 4.91
CA LYS A 74 -4.07 12.79 5.53
C LYS A 74 -3.02 13.65 4.85
N GLN A 75 -3.46 14.82 4.41
CA GLN A 75 -2.56 15.87 3.94
C GLN A 75 -2.55 16.96 5.03
N GLU A 76 -1.37 17.29 5.54
CA GLU A 76 -1.18 18.39 6.48
C GLU A 76 -0.36 19.48 5.80
N THR A 77 -0.81 20.72 5.92
CA THR A 77 -0.01 21.88 5.54
C THR A 77 0.95 22.17 6.68
N LEU A 78 2.25 22.07 6.42
CA LEU A 78 3.27 22.62 7.32
C LEU A 78 3.15 24.15 7.28
N VAL A 79 2.56 24.73 8.32
CA VAL A 79 2.48 26.17 8.60
C VAL A 79 3.68 26.66 9.38
#